data_AF-A0A0P0CI12-F1
#
_entry.id   AF-A0A0P0CI12-F1
#
_cell.length_a   1.000
_cell.length_b   1.000
_cell.length_c   1.000
_cell.angle_alpha   90.00
_cell.angle_beta   90.00
_cell.angle_gamma   90.00
#
_symmetry.space_group_name_H-M   'P 1'
#
loop_
_entity.id
_entity.type
_entity.pdbx_description
1 polymer ?
#
loop_
_entity_poly.entity_id
_entity_poly.type
_entity_poly.pdbx_seq_one_letter_code
_entity_poly.pdbx_strand_id
1 'polypeptide(L)'
;MKQIMILVVLVTLTACGPKVKKSIDNIIKETNSYVSEINTNRQLTKISSEGALTDPSGFKDKGHYALNNYYSKSDDELYRIENIETTNEVVAENFYFKDDNLVFISTQTNRNTPMKLYIYKGKVINQSGIDLVYQNILLNKVKLLKREFKNRI
;
A
#
# COMPACT_ATOMS: atom_id res chain seq x y z
N MET A 1 27.99 -37.28 56.18
CA MET A 1 27.76 -37.19 54.72
C MET A 1 26.28 -37.26 54.44
N LYS A 2 25.83 -36.52 53.41
CA LYS A 2 24.50 -36.44 52.77
C LYS A 2 23.78 -35.11 53.03
N GLN A 3 23.72 -34.38 51.93
CA GLN A 3 23.48 -32.95 51.78
C GLN A 3 21.99 -32.62 51.80
N ILE A 4 21.70 -31.43 52.32
CA ILE A 4 20.40 -30.76 52.28
C ILE A 4 20.08 -30.42 50.83
N MET A 5 19.00 -30.99 50.30
CA MET A 5 18.54 -30.79 48.94
C MET A 5 17.63 -29.55 48.91
N ILE A 6 18.22 -28.39 48.61
CA ILE A 6 17.49 -27.15 48.32
C ILE A 6 16.90 -27.30 46.92
N LEU A 7 15.59 -27.54 46.86
CA LEU A 7 14.84 -27.53 45.61
C LEU A 7 14.58 -26.07 45.23
N VAL A 8 15.46 -25.51 44.39
CA VAL A 8 15.31 -24.17 43.82
C VAL A 8 14.13 -24.20 42.86
N VAL A 9 13.02 -23.58 43.28
CA VAL A 9 11.87 -23.26 42.43
C VAL A 9 12.31 -22.23 41.40
N LEU A 10 12.65 -22.69 40.20
CA LEU A 10 12.95 -21.83 39.06
C LEU A 10 11.62 -21.29 38.51
N VAL A 11 11.19 -20.14 39.04
CA VAL A 11 10.09 -19.36 38.47
C VAL A 11 10.51 -18.94 37.06
N THR A 12 9.97 -19.60 36.05
CA THR A 12 10.09 -19.20 34.66
C THR A 12 9.36 -17.87 34.48
N LEU A 13 10.09 -16.77 34.69
CA LEU A 13 9.69 -15.44 34.25
C LEU A 13 9.63 -15.47 32.73
N THR A 14 8.45 -15.76 32.19
CA THR A 14 8.13 -15.45 30.80
C THR A 14 8.23 -13.94 30.65
N ALA A 15 9.40 -13.46 30.22
CA ALA A 15 9.61 -12.08 29.84
C ALA A 15 8.76 -11.77 28.60
N CYS A 16 7.48 -11.50 28.80
CA CYS A 16 6.70 -10.67 27.89
C CYS A 16 7.25 -9.25 28.01
N GLY A 17 8.36 -8.98 27.30
CA GLY A 17 8.85 -7.62 27.13
C GLY A 17 7.70 -6.72 26.65
N PRO A 18 7.62 -5.47 27.11
CA PRO A 18 6.54 -4.58 26.71
C PRO A 18 6.53 -4.46 25.18
N LYS A 19 5.40 -4.81 24.55
CA LYS A 19 5.16 -4.55 23.14
C LYS A 19 5.16 -3.03 22.96
N VAL A 20 6.31 -2.46 22.57
CA VAL A 20 6.41 -1.04 22.22
C VAL A 20 5.49 -0.81 21.03
N LYS A 21 4.30 -0.24 21.28
CA LYS A 21 3.38 0.18 20.22
C LYS A 21 4.03 1.38 19.53
N LYS A 22 4.37 1.25 18.25
CA LYS A 22 4.75 2.41 17.42
C LYS A 22 3.60 3.43 17.44
N SER A 23 3.92 4.71 17.61
CA SER A 23 2.93 5.79 17.48
C SER A 23 2.48 5.93 16.02
N ILE A 24 1.26 6.40 15.81
CA ILE A 24 0.70 6.66 14.47
C ILE A 24 1.60 7.65 13.71
N ASP A 25 2.09 8.70 14.37
CA ASP A 25 2.96 9.71 13.75
C ASP A 25 4.29 9.11 13.26
N ASN A 26 4.88 8.18 14.02
CA ASN A 26 6.09 7.48 13.59
C ASN A 26 5.80 6.62 12.36
N ILE A 27 4.66 5.94 12.31
CA ILE A 27 4.27 5.13 11.15
C ILE A 27 4.05 6.02 9.91
N ILE A 28 3.37 7.16 10.08
CA ILE A 28 3.16 8.14 9.00
C ILE A 28 4.50 8.67 8.48
N LYS A 29 5.43 9.02 9.38
CA LYS A 29 6.76 9.51 9.01
C LYS A 29 7.56 8.46 8.24
N GLU A 30 7.63 7.22 8.75
CA GLU A 30 8.29 6.10 8.07
C GLU A 30 7.67 5.83 6.69
N THR A 31 6.35 5.88 6.59
CA THR A 31 5.62 5.69 5.33
C THR A 31 5.95 6.79 4.32
N ASN A 32 6.00 8.06 4.75
CA ASN A 32 6.35 9.17 3.87
C ASN A 32 7.81 9.08 3.38
N SER A 33 8.74 8.72 4.26
CA SER A 33 10.14 8.47 3.88
C SER A 33 10.23 7.33 2.85
N TYR A 34 9.53 6.23 3.08
CA TYR A 34 9.46 5.11 2.15
C TYR A 34 8.89 5.50 0.78
N VAL A 35 7.77 6.22 0.75
CA VAL A 35 7.16 6.72 -0.50
C VAL A 35 8.15 7.59 -1.28
N SER A 36 8.89 8.47 -0.60
CA SER A 36 9.91 9.30 -1.22
C SER A 36 11.05 8.48 -1.84
N GLU A 37 11.49 7.42 -1.17
CA GLU A 37 12.50 6.50 -1.67
C GLU A 37 12.01 5.79 -2.94
N ILE A 38 10.80 5.21 -2.93
CA ILE A 38 10.23 4.52 -4.09
C ILE A 38 10.05 5.47 -5.29
N ASN A 39 9.62 6.71 -5.05
CA ASN A 39 9.42 7.70 -6.12
C ASN A 39 10.73 8.13 -6.80
N THR A 40 11.86 8.01 -6.10
CA THR A 40 13.18 8.41 -6.61
C THR A 40 14.03 7.22 -7.05
N ASN A 41 13.59 5.99 -6.77
CA ASN A 41 14.29 4.76 -7.11
C ASN A 41 14.21 4.47 -8.61
N ARG A 42 15.33 4.71 -9.32
CA ARG A 42 15.47 4.46 -10.77
C ARG A 42 15.80 3.00 -11.12
N GLN A 43 16.02 2.14 -10.14
CA GLN A 43 16.33 0.72 -10.35
C GLN A 43 15.07 -0.13 -10.49
N LEU A 44 13.90 0.41 -10.13
CA LEU A 44 12.63 -0.31 -10.31
C LEU A 44 12.29 -0.45 -11.79
N THR A 45 11.84 -1.64 -12.17
CA THR A 45 11.30 -1.88 -13.50
C THR A 45 9.88 -1.36 -13.58
N LYS A 46 9.58 -0.68 -14.70
CA LYS A 46 8.24 -0.21 -15.04
C LYS A 46 7.61 -1.13 -16.10
N ILE A 47 6.41 -1.65 -15.84
CA ILE A 47 5.51 -2.23 -16.85
C ILE A 47 4.32 -1.31 -17.00
N SER A 48 4.07 -0.84 -18.22
CA SER A 48 2.92 -0.01 -18.57
C SER A 48 1.85 -0.81 -19.30
N SER A 49 0.59 -0.49 -19.06
CA SER A 49 -0.52 -0.90 -19.91
C SER A 49 -1.55 0.22 -19.99
N GLU A 50 -2.11 0.43 -21.16
CA GLU A 50 -3.08 1.50 -21.44
C GLU A 50 -4.33 0.89 -22.08
N GLY A 51 -5.46 1.60 -21.97
CA GLY A 51 -6.70 1.15 -22.58
C GLY A 51 -7.82 2.18 -22.51
N ALA A 52 -8.93 1.86 -23.17
CA ALA A 52 -10.14 2.67 -23.12
C ALA A 52 -11.00 2.30 -21.92
N LEU A 53 -11.60 3.31 -21.27
CA LEU A 53 -12.69 3.16 -20.33
C LEU A 53 -13.98 3.18 -21.13
N THR A 54 -14.78 2.12 -21.04
CA THR A 54 -16.04 2.02 -21.78
C THR A 54 -17.23 1.93 -20.84
N ASP A 55 -18.43 2.16 -21.37
CA ASP A 55 -19.66 1.79 -20.65
C ASP A 55 -19.74 0.27 -20.43
N PRO A 56 -20.60 -0.22 -19.52
CA PRO A 56 -20.69 -1.67 -19.24
C PRO A 56 -21.00 -2.55 -20.46
N SER A 57 -21.56 -1.96 -21.52
CA SER A 57 -21.83 -2.63 -22.78
C SER A 57 -20.67 -2.61 -23.77
N GLY A 58 -19.61 -1.86 -23.50
CA GLY A 58 -18.41 -1.74 -24.34
C GLY A 58 -18.59 -0.85 -25.57
N PHE A 59 -19.72 -0.16 -25.73
CA PHE A 59 -20.05 0.57 -26.96
C PHE A 59 -19.69 2.05 -26.90
N LYS A 60 -19.76 2.67 -25.72
CA LYS A 60 -19.44 4.09 -25.56
C LYS A 60 -18.11 4.25 -24.86
N ASP A 61 -17.21 4.95 -25.53
CA ASP A 61 -15.99 5.47 -24.92
C ASP A 61 -16.36 6.50 -23.83
N LYS A 62 -15.74 6.33 -22.66
CA LYS A 62 -15.89 7.17 -21.47
C LYS A 62 -14.59 7.82 -21.05
N GLY A 63 -13.48 7.50 -21.71
CA GLY A 63 -12.15 7.97 -21.35
C GLY A 63 -11.08 6.91 -21.60
N HIS A 64 -9.92 7.12 -21.00
CA HIS A 64 -8.81 6.18 -21.08
C HIS A 64 -8.13 6.02 -19.73
N TYR A 65 -7.39 4.93 -19.59
CA TYR A 65 -6.53 4.70 -18.43
C TYR A 65 -5.10 4.37 -18.86
N ALA A 66 -4.15 4.72 -18.00
CA ALA A 66 -2.77 4.30 -18.06
C ALA A 66 -2.37 3.71 -16.70
N LEU A 67 -1.94 2.46 -16.71
CA LEU A 67 -1.52 1.71 -15.53
C LEU A 67 -0.03 1.42 -15.60
N ASN A 68 0.70 1.85 -14.58
CA ASN A 68 2.15 1.71 -14.47
C ASN A 68 2.49 0.91 -13.19
N ASN A 69 3.03 -0.29 -13.36
CA ASN A 69 3.50 -1.13 -12.26
C ASN A 69 5.01 -0.98 -12.09
N TYR A 70 5.46 -0.64 -10.88
CA TYR A 70 6.86 -0.49 -10.50
C TYR A 70 7.24 -1.61 -9.56
N TYR A 71 8.14 -2.48 -10.02
CA TYR A 71 8.53 -3.70 -9.30
C TYR A 71 10.03 -3.97 -9.44
N SER A 72 10.56 -4.84 -8.61
CA SER A 72 11.93 -5.34 -8.70
C SER A 72 11.94 -6.68 -9.43
N LYS A 73 12.81 -6.82 -10.43
CA LYS A 73 12.95 -8.08 -11.20
C LYS A 73 13.70 -9.17 -10.45
N SER A 74 14.47 -8.82 -9.41
CA SER A 74 15.30 -9.81 -8.70
C SER A 74 14.50 -10.68 -7.75
N ASP A 75 13.41 -10.16 -7.23
CA ASP A 75 12.55 -10.78 -6.21
C ASP A 75 11.05 -10.73 -6.57
N ASP A 76 10.73 -10.27 -7.78
CA ASP A 76 9.37 -10.06 -8.29
C ASP A 76 8.47 -9.25 -7.34
N GLU A 77 9.08 -8.40 -6.50
CA GLU A 77 8.34 -7.62 -5.51
C GLU A 77 7.74 -6.35 -6.12
N LEU A 78 6.44 -6.17 -5.94
CA LEU A 78 5.70 -4.97 -6.33
C LEU A 78 5.90 -3.86 -5.28
N TYR A 79 6.32 -2.67 -5.74
CA TYR A 79 6.55 -1.51 -4.86
C TYR A 79 5.50 -0.42 -5.04
N ARG A 80 5.07 -0.18 -6.28
CA ARG A 80 4.07 0.86 -6.58
C ARG A 80 3.23 0.50 -7.79
N ILE A 81 1.93 0.77 -7.71
CA ILE A 81 1.04 0.85 -8.86
C ILE A 81 0.60 2.30 -9.01
N GLU A 82 0.81 2.89 -10.17
CA GLU A 82 0.25 4.18 -10.55
C GLU A 82 -0.85 3.94 -11.59
N ASN A 83 -2.06 4.41 -11.29
CA ASN A 83 -3.20 4.36 -12.18
C ASN A 83 -3.65 5.78 -12.50
N ILE A 84 -3.66 6.13 -13.79
CA ILE A 84 -4.09 7.44 -14.28
C ILE A 84 -5.32 7.19 -15.13
N GLU A 85 -6.44 7.79 -14.74
CA GLU A 85 -7.70 7.74 -15.49
C GLU A 85 -8.04 9.14 -15.99
N THR A 86 -8.31 9.24 -17.27
CA THR A 86 -8.74 10.49 -17.91
C THR A 86 -10.14 10.29 -18.44
N THR A 87 -11.09 10.99 -17.83
CA THR A 87 -12.47 11.10 -18.31
C THR A 87 -12.76 12.57 -18.60
N ASN A 88 -13.81 13.14 -18.00
CA ASN A 88 -14.00 14.60 -17.93
C ASN A 88 -13.01 15.27 -16.96
N GLU A 89 -12.41 14.49 -16.07
CA GLU A 89 -11.34 14.90 -15.16
C GLU A 89 -10.20 13.87 -15.20
N VAL A 90 -9.00 14.31 -14.86
CA VAL A 90 -7.84 13.43 -14.69
C VAL A 90 -7.72 13.07 -13.23
N VAL A 91 -7.76 11.77 -12.95
CA VAL A 91 -7.55 11.19 -11.62
C VAL A 91 -6.27 10.38 -11.66
N ALA A 92 -5.31 10.71 -10.77
CA ALA A 92 -4.10 9.93 -10.59
C ALA A 92 -4.11 9.30 -9.21
N GLU A 93 -3.98 7.98 -9.16
CA GLU A 93 -3.96 7.16 -7.96
C GLU A 93 -2.63 6.42 -7.88
N ASN A 94 -1.98 6.48 -6.73
CA ASN A 94 -0.77 5.74 -6.46
C ASN A 94 -1.00 4.83 -5.26
N PHE A 95 -0.69 3.54 -5.43
CA PHE A 95 -0.80 2.51 -4.42
C PHE A 95 0.61 1.98 -4.11
N TYR A 96 1.05 2.11 -2.87
CA TYR A 96 2.41 1.73 -2.46
C TYR A 96 2.37 0.50 -1.58
N PHE A 97 3.27 -0.42 -1.88
CA PHE A 97 3.36 -1.72 -1.23
C PHE A 97 4.72 -1.85 -0.57
N LYS A 98 4.80 -2.55 0.55
CA LYS A 98 6.03 -2.93 1.23
C LYS A 98 5.86 -4.32 1.81
N ASP A 99 6.78 -5.24 1.54
CA ASP A 99 6.70 -6.64 1.96
C ASP A 99 5.38 -7.28 1.48
N ASP A 100 5.01 -7.06 0.21
CA ASP A 100 3.71 -7.42 -0.41
C ASP A 100 2.46 -6.80 0.28
N ASN A 101 2.61 -5.92 1.27
CA ASN A 101 1.50 -5.29 1.98
C ASN A 101 1.25 -3.86 1.50
N LEU A 102 -0.01 -3.51 1.28
CA LEU A 102 -0.40 -2.12 1.00
C LEU A 102 -0.15 -1.23 2.23
N VAL A 103 0.62 -0.16 2.06
CA VAL A 103 1.00 0.75 3.16
C VAL A 103 0.51 2.18 2.96
N PHE A 104 0.32 2.61 1.70
CA PHE A 104 -0.08 3.98 1.41
C PHE A 104 -0.87 4.08 0.11
N ILE A 105 -1.85 4.98 0.10
CA ILE A 105 -2.55 5.41 -1.11
C ILE A 105 -2.50 6.92 -1.17
N SER A 106 -2.14 7.47 -2.32
CA SER A 106 -2.38 8.88 -2.64
C SER A 106 -3.21 9.00 -3.90
N THR A 107 -4.24 9.82 -3.86
CA THR A 107 -5.09 10.14 -5.01
C THR A 107 -5.19 11.64 -5.17
N GLN A 108 -5.08 12.11 -6.41
CA GLN A 108 -5.20 13.51 -6.75
C GLN A 108 -6.05 13.63 -8.01
N THR A 109 -6.88 14.67 -8.03
CA THR A 109 -7.48 15.16 -9.27
C THR A 109 -6.72 16.42 -9.71
N ASN A 110 -6.91 16.84 -10.96
CA ASN A 110 -6.33 18.08 -11.49
C ASN A 110 -6.71 19.37 -10.73
N ARG A 111 -7.66 19.32 -9.78
CA ARG A 111 -8.21 20.50 -9.09
C ARG A 111 -8.03 20.49 -7.57
N ASN A 112 -7.59 19.37 -6.98
CA ASN A 112 -7.63 19.18 -5.53
C ASN A 112 -6.26 18.85 -4.94
N THR A 113 -6.08 19.21 -3.67
CA THR A 113 -4.94 18.76 -2.88
C THR A 113 -4.89 17.23 -2.84
N PRO A 114 -3.69 16.60 -2.90
CA PRO A 114 -3.58 15.16 -2.82
C PRO A 114 -4.21 14.60 -1.55
N MET A 115 -5.19 13.74 -1.74
CA MET A 115 -5.84 12.97 -0.70
C MET A 115 -5.00 11.73 -0.36
N LYS A 116 -5.01 11.32 0.90
CA LYS A 116 -4.07 10.30 1.40
C LYS A 116 -4.76 9.27 2.30
N LEU A 117 -4.37 8.00 2.20
CA LEU A 117 -4.66 6.95 3.17
C LEU A 117 -3.37 6.29 3.64
N TYR A 118 -3.19 6.21 4.95
CA TYR A 118 -2.11 5.48 5.59
C TYR A 118 -2.64 4.16 6.14
N ILE A 119 -1.97 3.07 5.78
CA ILE A 119 -2.40 1.72 6.09
C ILE A 119 -1.27 1.02 6.85
N TYR A 120 -1.62 0.40 7.97
CA TYR A 120 -0.70 -0.36 8.79
C TYR A 120 -1.33 -1.67 9.21
N LYS A 121 -0.64 -2.79 8.93
CA LYS A 121 -1.12 -4.14 9.22
C LYS A 121 -2.55 -4.39 8.70
N GLY A 122 -2.80 -3.96 7.47
CA GLY A 122 -4.09 -4.13 6.79
C GLY A 122 -5.22 -3.23 7.29
N LYS A 123 -4.95 -2.27 8.19
CA LYS A 123 -5.96 -1.33 8.70
C LYS A 123 -5.61 0.10 8.31
N VAL A 124 -6.62 0.89 7.93
CA VAL A 124 -6.46 2.34 7.78
C VAL A 124 -6.21 2.94 9.16
N ILE A 125 -5.09 3.64 9.32
CA ILE A 125 -4.69 4.28 10.59
C ILE A 125 -4.83 5.80 10.55
N ASN A 126 -4.84 6.39 9.36
CA ASN A 126 -5.03 7.82 9.14
C ASN A 126 -5.49 8.06 7.70
N GLN A 127 -6.31 9.08 7.49
CA GLN A 127 -6.74 9.51 6.17
C GLN A 127 -6.86 11.04 6.12
N SER A 128 -6.66 11.63 4.94
CA SER A 128 -6.84 13.05 4.70
C SER A 128 -7.62 13.28 3.41
N GLY A 129 -8.74 13.99 3.51
CA GLY A 129 -9.58 14.37 2.37
C GLY A 129 -10.38 13.24 1.74
N ILE A 130 -10.49 12.07 2.39
CA ILE A 130 -11.15 10.87 1.84
C ILE A 130 -12.30 10.48 2.75
N ASP A 131 -13.48 10.29 2.17
CA ASP A 131 -14.63 9.71 2.86
C ASP A 131 -14.60 8.17 2.85
N LEU A 132 -15.45 7.55 3.65
CA LEU A 132 -15.48 6.09 3.79
C LEU A 132 -15.90 5.34 2.51
N VAL A 133 -16.74 5.95 1.68
CA VAL A 133 -17.20 5.33 0.42
C VAL A 133 -16.02 5.29 -0.56
N TYR A 134 -15.34 6.41 -0.75
CA TYR A 134 -14.21 6.50 -1.65
C TYR A 134 -13.01 5.69 -1.16
N GLN A 135 -12.76 5.65 0.16
CA GLN A 135 -11.81 4.73 0.76
C GLN A 135 -12.06 3.27 0.32
N ASN A 136 -13.31 2.80 0.42
CA ASN A 136 -13.64 1.42 0.06
C ASN A 136 -13.45 1.14 -1.44
N ILE A 137 -13.75 2.12 -2.29
CA ILE A 137 -13.48 2.03 -3.72
C ILE A 137 -11.98 1.83 -3.96
N LEU A 138 -11.13 2.68 -3.39
CA LEU A 138 -9.67 2.59 -3.52
C LEU A 138 -9.11 1.25 -3.01
N LEU A 139 -9.58 0.79 -1.84
CA LEU A 139 -9.17 -0.48 -1.24
C LEU A 139 -9.63 -1.71 -2.04
N ASN A 140 -10.73 -1.63 -2.78
CA ASN A 140 -11.15 -2.71 -3.67
C ASN A 140 -10.39 -2.67 -4.99
N LYS A 141 -10.22 -1.47 -5.56
CA LYS A 141 -9.48 -1.26 -6.80
C LYS A 141 -8.05 -1.79 -6.70
N VAL A 142 -7.33 -1.45 -5.64
CA VAL A 142 -5.95 -1.92 -5.41
C VAL A 142 -5.84 -3.45 -5.32
N LYS A 143 -6.85 -4.15 -4.77
CA LYS A 143 -6.87 -5.62 -4.73
C LYS A 143 -6.98 -6.20 -6.14
N LEU A 144 -7.82 -5.61 -6.99
CA LEU A 144 -7.98 -6.03 -8.38
C LEU A 144 -6.68 -5.80 -9.16
N LEU A 145 -6.12 -4.60 -9.07
CA LEU A 145 -4.87 -4.23 -9.76
C LEU A 145 -3.69 -5.10 -9.31
N LYS A 146 -3.56 -5.35 -8.00
CA LYS A 146 -2.52 -6.24 -7.47
C LYS A 146 -2.67 -7.67 -7.99
N ARG A 147 -3.91 -8.18 -8.08
CA ARG A 147 -4.18 -9.51 -8.64
C ARG A 147 -3.84 -9.57 -10.13
N GLU A 148 -4.19 -8.54 -10.89
CA GLU A 148 -3.83 -8.45 -12.31
C GLU A 148 -2.32 -8.43 -12.53
N PHE A 149 -1.58 -7.67 -11.71
CA PHE A 149 -0.12 -7.69 -11.73
C PHE A 149 0.42 -9.11 -11.53
N LYS A 150 -0.02 -9.81 -10.47
CA LYS A 150 0.41 -11.19 -10.17
C LYS A 150 0.06 -12.22 -11.25
N ASN A 151 -0.90 -11.93 -12.14
CA ASN A 151 -1.25 -12.82 -13.24
C ASN A 151 -0.41 -12.57 -14.51
N ARG A 152 0.37 -11.47 -14.56
CA ARG A 152 1.17 -11.06 -15.74
C ARG A 152 2.65 -11.42 -15.62
N ILE A 153 3.13 -11.63 -14.40
CA ILE A 153 4.48 -12.13 -14.06
C ILE A 153 4.38 -13.60 -13.68
#